data_AF-A0A0R2MFW2-F1
#
_entry.id   AF-A0A0R2MFW2-F1
#
_cell.length_a   1.000
_cell.length_b   1.000
_cell.length_c   1.000
_cell.angle_alpha   90.00
_cell.angle_beta   90.00
_cell.angle_gamma   90.00
#
_symmetry.space_group_name_H-M   'P 1'
#
loop_
_entity.id
_entity.type
_entity.pdbx_description
1 polymer ?
#
loop_
_entity_poly.entity_id
_entity_poly.type
_entity_poly.pdbx_seq_one_letter_code
_entity_poly.pdbx_strand_id
1 'polypeptide(L)' 'MVKAGRRSDELSKEYGPSADSIRNWVKGAKSVELEDGTEVTSKEFKQLQRARSAINAI' A
#
# COMPACT_ATOMS: atom_id res chain seq x y z
N MET A 1 -12.08 -10.04 -10.66
CA MET A 1 -11.05 -10.45 -9.69
C MET A 1 -9.78 -10.76 -10.46
N VAL A 2 -8.68 -10.08 -10.19
CA VAL A 2 -7.41 -10.29 -10.90
C VAL A 2 -6.82 -11.64 -10.46
N LYS A 3 -6.37 -12.49 -11.39
CA LYS A 3 -5.75 -13.78 -11.04
C LYS A 3 -4.49 -13.51 -10.21
N ALA A 4 -4.35 -14.19 -9.06
CA ALA A 4 -3.14 -14.10 -8.24
C ALA A 4 -1.91 -14.53 -9.06
N GLY A 5 -0.78 -13.82 -8.90
CA GLY A 5 0.48 -14.11 -9.60
C GLY A 5 0.70 -13.36 -10.92
N ARG A 6 -0.24 -12.54 -11.38
CA ARG A 6 -0.09 -11.71 -12.60
C ARG A 6 0.97 -10.60 -12.40
N ARG A 7 1.80 -10.37 -13.41
CA ARG A 7 2.82 -9.30 -13.38
C ARG A 7 2.18 -7.94 -13.65
N SER A 8 2.73 -6.87 -13.05
CA SER A 8 2.15 -5.53 -13.16
C SER A 8 2.11 -4.98 -14.59
N ASP A 9 3.02 -5.40 -15.46
CA ASP A 9 3.06 -5.03 -16.88
C ASP A 9 1.96 -5.73 -17.70
N GLU A 10 1.62 -6.97 -17.39
CA GLU A 10 0.47 -7.66 -18.00
C GLU A 10 -0.84 -6.95 -17.65
N LEU A 11 -1.01 -6.57 -16.39
CA LEU A 11 -2.18 -5.85 -15.91
C LEU A 11 -2.24 -4.43 -16.48
N SER A 12 -1.09 -3.79 -16.65
CA SER A 12 -1.01 -2.47 -17.27
C SER A 12 -1.52 -2.49 -18.71
N LYS A 13 -1.11 -3.50 -19.49
CA LYS A 13 -1.56 -3.67 -20.88
C LYS A 13 -3.06 -3.96 -20.98
N GLU A 14 -3.62 -4.73 -20.06
CA GLU A 14 -5.03 -5.14 -20.11
C GLU A 14 -5.98 -4.04 -19.61
N TYR A 15 -5.61 -3.31 -18.55
CA TYR A 15 -6.54 -2.44 -17.83
C TYR A 15 -6.25 -0.95 -17.97
N GLY A 16 -5.06 -0.55 -18.42
CA GLY A 16 -4.70 0.85 -18.69
C GLY A 16 -3.81 1.55 -17.66
N PRO A 17 -3.92 1.33 -16.32
CA PRO A 17 -2.97 1.92 -15.37
C PRO A 17 -1.53 1.53 -15.67
N SER A 18 -0.57 2.41 -15.36
CA SER A 18 0.85 2.07 -15.52
C SER A 18 1.26 0.92 -14.58
N ALA A 19 2.24 0.13 -15.00
CA ALA A 19 2.80 -0.93 -14.16
C ALA A 19 3.29 -0.38 -12.81
N ASP A 20 3.81 0.85 -12.76
CA ASP A 20 4.25 1.49 -11.52
C ASP A 20 3.09 1.87 -10.60
N SER A 21 1.99 2.38 -11.14
CA SER A 21 0.78 2.64 -10.34
C SER A 21 0.28 1.35 -9.68
N ILE A 22 0.25 0.26 -10.44
CA ILE A 22 -0.16 -1.06 -9.94
C ILE A 22 0.80 -1.54 -8.84
N ARG A 23 2.13 -1.43 -9.04
CA ARG A 23 3.13 -1.76 -8.01
C ARG A 23 2.95 -0.92 -6.74
N ASN A 24 2.65 0.36 -6.88
CA ASN A 24 2.46 1.27 -5.75
C ASN A 24 1.19 0.92 -4.96
N TRP A 25 0.11 0.54 -5.62
CA TRP A 25 -1.09 0.03 -4.96
C TRP A 25 -0.80 -1.25 -4.18
N VAL A 26 -0.10 -2.21 -4.79
CA VAL A 26 0.28 -3.46 -4.12
C VAL A 26 1.17 -3.17 -2.90
N LYS A 27 2.18 -2.31 -3.03
CA LYS A 27 3.03 -1.91 -1.90
C LYS A 27 2.24 -1.23 -0.78
N GLY A 28 1.28 -0.39 -1.13
CA GLY A 28 0.44 0.33 -0.17
C GLY A 28 -0.54 -0.58 0.57
N ALA A 29 -1.08 -1.59 -0.12
CA ALA A 29 -2.05 -2.55 0.41
C ALA A 29 -1.43 -3.70 1.23
N LYS A 30 -0.10 -3.80 1.30
CA LYS A 30 0.56 -4.79 2.16
C LYS A 30 0.14 -4.57 3.62
N SER A 31 -0.30 -5.64 4.25
CA SER A 31 -0.61 -5.67 5.67
C SER A 31 0.64 -5.43 6.54
N VAL A 32 0.42 -4.75 7.67
CA VAL A 32 1.36 -4.51 8.76
C VAL A 32 0.59 -4.75 10.05
N GLU A 33 1.09 -5.65 10.90
CA GLU A 33 0.56 -5.90 12.23
C GLU A 33 1.16 -4.89 13.22
N LEU A 34 0.31 -4.26 14.03
CA LEU A 34 0.68 -3.36 15.11
C LEU A 34 0.95 -4.14 16.40
N GLU A 35 1.57 -3.49 17.39
CA GLU A 35 1.92 -4.11 18.67
C GLU A 35 0.71 -4.62 19.47
N ASP A 36 -0.47 -4.04 19.24
CA ASP A 36 -1.73 -4.45 19.86
C ASP A 36 -2.47 -5.56 19.09
N GLY A 37 -1.85 -6.09 18.02
CA GLY A 37 -2.42 -7.11 17.15
C GLY A 37 -3.38 -6.55 16.09
N THR A 38 -3.58 -5.23 16.01
CA THR A 38 -4.36 -4.60 14.94
C THR A 38 -3.63 -4.72 13.61
N GLU A 39 -4.32 -5.17 12.58
CA GLU A 39 -3.78 -5.24 11.22
C GLU A 39 -4.17 -3.98 10.42
N VAL A 40 -3.18 -3.28 9.88
CA VAL A 40 -3.38 -2.08 9.05
C VAL A 40 -2.62 -2.18 7.74
N THR A 41 -2.98 -1.36 6.75
CA THR A 41 -2.18 -1.30 5.52
C THR A 41 -0.89 -0.50 5.72
N SER A 42 0.14 -0.82 4.93
CA SER A 42 1.40 -0.08 4.89
C SER A 42 1.21 1.41 4.58
N LYS A 43 0.16 1.74 3.82
CA LYS A 43 -0.22 3.13 3.53
C LYS A 43 -0.74 3.84 4.79
N GLU A 44 -1.66 3.23 5.51
CA GLU A 44 -2.23 3.76 6.75
C GLU A 44 -1.16 3.89 7.84
N PHE A 45 -0.32 2.87 7.99
CA PHE A 45 0.79 2.90 8.94
C PHE A 45 1.72 4.10 8.74
N LYS A 46 2.09 4.40 7.49
CA LYS A 46 2.91 5.58 7.16
C LYS A 46 2.17 6.90 7.42
N GLN A 47 0.86 6.94 7.22
CA GLN A 47 0.07 8.14 7.53
C GLN A 47 0.05 8.40 9.05
N LEU A 48 -0.14 7.34 9.85
CA LEU A 48 -0.10 7.43 11.31
C LEU A 48 1.28 7.90 11.82
N GLN A 49 2.37 7.37 11.26
CA GLN A 49 3.72 7.83 11.60
C GLN A 49 3.91 9.32 11.32
N ARG A 50 3.47 9.79 10.15
CA ARG A 50 3.56 11.22 9.78
C ARG A 50 2.71 12.09 10.70
N ALA A 51 1.50 11.67 11.03
CA ALA A 51 0.61 12.40 11.94
C ALA A 51 1.24 12.50 13.34
N ARG A 52 1.79 11.40 13.87
CA ARG A 52 2.50 11.38 15.15
C ARG A 52 3.72 12.31 15.15
N SER A 53 4.53 12.27 14.09
CA SER A 53 5.68 13.18 13.96
C SER A 53 5.26 14.65 13.89
N ALA A 54 4.17 14.97 13.19
CA ALA A 54 3.65 16.34 13.10
C ALA A 54 3.13 16.86 14.45
N ILE A 55 2.44 16.01 15.22
CA ILE A 55 1.98 16.37 16.58
C ILE A 55 3.17 16.61 17.52
N ASN A 56 4.19 15.76 17.47
CA ASN A 56 5.38 15.87 18.35
C ASN A 56 6.32 17.04 17.99
N ALA A 57 6.09 17.74 16.89
CA ALA A 57 6.90 18.87 16.45
C ALA A 57 6.35 20.24 16.88
N ILE A 58 5.20 20.26 17.58
CA ILE A 58 4.53 21.43 18.14
C ILE A 58 4.80 21.47 19.65
#